data_AF-A0A5J4VN66-F1
#
_entry.id   AF-A0A5J4VN66-F1
#
_cell.length_a   1.000
_cell.length_b   1.000
_cell.length_c   1.000
_cell.angle_alpha   90.00
_cell.angle_beta   90.00
_cell.angle_gamma   90.00
#
_symmetry.space_group_name_H-M   'P 1'
#
loop_
_entity.id
_entity.type
_entity.pdbx_description
1 polymer ?
#
loop_
_entity_poly.entity_id
_entity_poly.type
_entity_poly.pdbx_seq_one_letter_code
_entity_poly.pdbx_strand_id
1 'polypeptide(L)'
;MSEQLPVQDLAAKSDSGDLCLPTEMASYCVSCGDDGVTRFLRREIPFFHDVTLAAFECEHCGFRSSDLYTMEFQERGVHIELDVTEIADLDREVVRTEYASIAVPEVELEIPFNAGRKGEISTVEGIISKTAESLEQEQPVRK
;
A
#
# COMPACT_ATOMS: atom_id res chain seq x y z
N MET A 1 -29.91 -2.69 1.74
CA MET A 1 -29.39 -4.04 1.50
C MET A 1 -28.27 -3.87 0.49
N SER A 2 -27.10 -3.50 0.97
CA SER A 2 -25.91 -3.22 0.18
C SER A 2 -25.46 -4.54 -0.45
N GLU A 3 -25.63 -4.68 -1.75
CA GLU A 3 -25.03 -5.76 -2.51
C GLU A 3 -23.51 -5.61 -2.41
N GLN A 4 -22.91 -6.47 -1.58
CA GLN A 4 -21.48 -6.72 -1.60
C GLN A 4 -21.18 -7.34 -2.97
N LEU A 5 -20.66 -6.54 -3.91
CA LEU A 5 -20.08 -7.09 -5.13
C LEU A 5 -18.88 -7.96 -4.72
N PRO A 6 -18.89 -9.26 -5.01
CA PRO A 6 -17.81 -10.14 -4.62
C PRO A 6 -16.58 -9.79 -5.46
N VAL A 7 -15.51 -9.33 -4.80
CA VAL A 7 -14.16 -9.15 -5.38
C VAL A 7 -13.60 -10.47 -5.97
N GLN A 8 -14.32 -11.58 -5.80
CA GLN A 8 -13.92 -12.94 -6.15
C GLN A 8 -13.88 -13.21 -7.66
N ASP A 9 -14.55 -12.42 -8.50
CA ASP A 9 -14.71 -12.72 -9.94
C ASP A 9 -13.65 -12.08 -10.86
N LEU A 10 -12.70 -11.30 -10.34
CA LEU A 10 -11.66 -10.64 -11.16
C LEU A 10 -10.43 -11.53 -11.44
N ALA A 11 -10.47 -12.80 -11.04
CA ALA A 11 -9.37 -13.75 -11.18
C ALA A 11 -9.39 -14.48 -12.54
N ALA A 12 -9.07 -13.78 -13.63
CA ALA A 12 -8.59 -14.46 -14.84
C ALA A 12 -7.15 -14.93 -14.59
N LYS A 13 -6.95 -16.21 -14.27
CA LYS A 13 -5.63 -16.84 -14.32
C LYS A 13 -5.22 -16.99 -15.79
N SER A 14 -4.33 -16.13 -16.28
CA SER A 14 -3.58 -16.40 -17.51
C SER A 14 -2.28 -17.11 -17.13
N ASP A 15 -2.27 -18.44 -17.34
CA ASP A 15 -1.09 -19.30 -17.24
C ASP A 15 -0.27 -19.15 -18.52
N SER A 16 0.51 -18.08 -18.62
CA SER A 16 1.57 -17.85 -19.61
C SER A 16 2.25 -16.55 -19.22
N GLY A 17 3.58 -16.47 -19.37
CA GLY A 17 4.41 -15.30 -19.04
C GLY A 17 4.10 -14.06 -19.87
N ASP A 18 2.88 -13.54 -19.73
CA ASP A 18 2.34 -12.34 -20.35
C ASP A 18 1.94 -11.38 -19.22
N LEU A 19 2.23 -10.09 -19.37
CA LEU A 19 2.01 -9.12 -18.32
C LEU A 19 0.53 -9.16 -17.85
N CYS A 20 0.32 -9.43 -16.55
CA CYS A 20 -0.97 -9.23 -15.90
C CYS A 20 -1.41 -7.77 -16.14
N LEU A 21 -2.34 -7.59 -17.09
CA LEU A 21 -2.93 -6.30 -17.39
C LEU A 21 -3.77 -5.86 -16.18
N PRO A 22 -3.70 -4.59 -15.77
CA PRO A 22 -4.55 -4.09 -14.70
C PRO A 22 -6.01 -4.26 -15.10
N THR A 23 -6.84 -4.81 -14.21
CA THR A 23 -8.29 -4.84 -14.43
C THR A 23 -8.88 -3.54 -13.90
N GLU A 24 -9.66 -2.83 -14.72
CA GLU A 24 -10.24 -1.55 -14.36
C GLU A 24 -11.73 -1.70 -14.03
N MET A 25 -12.20 -0.97 -13.00
CA MET A 25 -13.60 -0.93 -12.61
C MET A 25 -13.99 0.48 -12.15
N ALA A 26 -15.19 0.93 -12.50
CA ALA A 26 -15.75 2.17 -11.97
C ALA A 26 -16.01 2.03 -10.46
N SER A 27 -15.65 3.05 -9.67
CA SER A 27 -15.77 3.02 -8.21
C SER A 27 -16.14 4.39 -7.66
N TYR A 28 -16.94 4.41 -6.60
CA TYR A 28 -17.40 5.64 -5.96
C TYR A 28 -16.25 6.43 -5.33
N CYS A 29 -16.14 7.73 -5.66
CA CYS A 29 -15.17 8.62 -5.05
C CYS A 29 -15.65 9.11 -3.69
N VAL A 30 -14.92 8.77 -2.62
CA VAL A 30 -15.22 9.22 -1.25
C VAL A 30 -15.03 10.72 -1.03
N SER A 31 -14.34 11.42 -1.93
CA SER A 31 -14.02 12.84 -1.78
C SER A 31 -15.07 13.76 -2.44
N CYS A 32 -15.55 13.44 -3.64
CA CYS A 32 -16.49 14.29 -4.38
C CYS A 32 -17.88 13.66 -4.59
N GLY A 33 -18.01 12.35 -4.41
CA GLY A 33 -19.26 11.62 -4.62
C GLY A 33 -19.55 11.20 -6.07
N ASP A 34 -18.70 11.58 -7.02
CA ASP A 34 -18.76 11.09 -8.40
C ASP A 34 -18.02 9.74 -8.56
N ASP A 35 -18.16 9.10 -9.72
CA ASP A 35 -17.44 7.87 -10.04
C ASP A 35 -16.00 8.18 -10.48
N GLY A 36 -15.04 7.43 -9.93
CA GLY A 36 -13.66 7.34 -10.40
C GLY A 36 -13.36 5.95 -10.95
N VAL A 37 -12.08 5.70 -11.23
CA VAL A 37 -11.60 4.41 -11.75
C VAL A 37 -10.68 3.77 -10.72
N THR A 38 -10.97 2.52 -10.35
CA THR A 38 -10.06 1.66 -9.59
C THR A 38 -9.40 0.67 -10.53
N ARG A 39 -8.07 0.61 -10.50
CA ARG A 39 -7.26 -0.37 -11.23
C ARG A 39 -6.73 -1.41 -10.26
N PHE A 40 -7.02 -2.67 -10.54
CA PHE A 40 -6.56 -3.81 -9.78
C PHE A 40 -5.40 -4.49 -10.48
N LEU A 41 -4.28 -4.65 -9.76
CA LEU A 41 -3.12 -5.38 -10.25
C LEU A 41 -2.81 -6.51 -9.26
N ARG A 42 -2.95 -7.75 -9.72
CA ARG A 42 -2.54 -8.93 -8.95
C ARG A 42 -1.06 -9.21 -9.22
N ARG A 43 -0.29 -9.38 -8.14
CA ARG A 43 1.12 -9.77 -8.21
C ARG A 43 1.41 -10.83 -7.16
N GLU A 44 2.21 -11.81 -7.56
CA GLU A 44 2.91 -12.67 -6.63
C GLU A 44 4.22 -11.98 -6.27
N ILE A 45 4.40 -11.64 -4.99
CA ILE A 45 5.61 -11.00 -4.48
C ILE A 45 6.29 -12.03 -3.59
N PRO A 46 7.61 -12.30 -3.74
CA PRO A 46 8.29 -13.25 -2.87
C PRO A 46 8.01 -12.98 -1.38
N PHE A 47 7.74 -14.03 -0.59
CA PHE A 47 7.38 -13.97 0.83
C PHE A 47 6.00 -13.41 1.18
N PHE A 48 5.31 -12.79 0.22
CA PHE A 48 3.91 -12.45 0.33
C PHE A 48 3.12 -13.45 -0.54
N HIS A 49 1.97 -13.93 -0.06
CA HIS A 49 1.08 -14.69 -0.95
C HIS A 49 0.52 -13.75 -2.04
N ASP A 50 -0.49 -14.18 -2.80
CA ASP A 50 -1.14 -13.34 -3.78
C ASP A 50 -1.56 -11.97 -3.21
N VAL A 51 -0.88 -10.91 -3.66
CA VAL A 51 -1.18 -9.52 -3.30
C VAL A 51 -1.98 -8.86 -4.41
N THR A 52 -3.03 -8.15 -4.05
CA THR A 52 -3.81 -7.31 -4.96
C THR A 52 -3.60 -5.85 -4.61
N LEU A 53 -3.00 -5.10 -5.54
CA LEU A 53 -2.91 -3.64 -5.47
C LEU A 53 -4.18 -3.05 -6.08
N ALA A 54 -4.85 -2.16 -5.35
CA ALA A 54 -5.95 -1.34 -5.86
C ALA A 54 -5.51 0.13 -5.92
N ALA A 55 -5.39 0.67 -7.12
CA ALA A 55 -5.08 2.08 -7.35
C ALA A 55 -6.34 2.81 -7.81
N PHE A 56 -6.88 3.67 -6.96
CA PHE A 56 -8.02 4.53 -7.28
C PHE A 56 -7.54 5.88 -7.81
N GLU A 57 -8.19 6.36 -8.86
CA GLU A 57 -8.00 7.70 -9.40
C GLU A 57 -9.35 8.31 -9.80
N CYS A 58 -9.60 9.54 -9.34
CA CYS A 58 -10.76 10.32 -9.75
C CYS A 58 -10.35 11.47 -10.66
N GLU A 59 -10.82 11.49 -11.89
CA GLU A 59 -10.54 12.56 -12.86
C GLU A 59 -11.27 13.87 -12.52
N HIS A 60 -12.35 13.82 -11.73
CA HIS A 60 -13.15 15.00 -11.37
C HIS A 60 -12.48 15.87 -10.31
N CYS A 61 -11.97 15.27 -9.23
CA CYS A 61 -11.37 16.01 -8.11
C CYS A 61 -9.86 15.76 -7.93
N GLY A 62 -9.27 14.83 -8.68
CA GLY A 62 -7.85 14.47 -8.58
C GLY A 62 -7.51 13.60 -7.37
N PHE A 63 -8.50 13.10 -6.62
CA PHE A 63 -8.25 12.20 -5.50
C PHE A 63 -7.64 10.88 -5.99
N ARG A 64 -6.58 10.44 -5.31
CA ARG A 64 -5.86 9.20 -5.60
C ARG A 64 -5.64 8.42 -4.31
N SER A 65 -5.79 7.10 -4.38
CA SER A 65 -5.39 6.20 -3.30
C SER A 65 -4.76 4.92 -3.86
N SER A 66 -3.84 4.36 -3.10
CA SER A 66 -3.26 3.04 -3.38
C SER A 66 -3.43 2.20 -2.14
N ASP A 67 -4.20 1.13 -2.27
CA ASP A 67 -4.53 0.21 -1.18
C ASP A 67 -3.98 -1.18 -1.51
N LEU A 68 -3.31 -1.80 -0.55
CA LEU A 68 -2.78 -3.15 -0.68
C LEU A 68 -3.66 -4.16 0.06
N TYR A 69 -4.12 -5.17 -0.66
CA TYR A 69 -4.93 -6.26 -0.13
C TYR A 69 -4.18 -7.58 -0.22
N THR A 70 -4.16 -8.33 0.89
CA THR A 70 -3.70 -9.71 0.94
C THR A 70 -4.89 -10.63 1.19
N MET A 71 -4.96 -11.75 0.47
CA MET A 71 -6.04 -12.74 0.65
C MET A 71 -5.67 -13.80 1.69
N GLU A 72 -4.38 -14.03 1.91
CA GLU A 72 -3.87 -15.08 2.79
C GLU A 72 -2.77 -14.54 3.70
N PHE A 73 -2.77 -15.01 4.94
CA PHE A 73 -1.71 -14.74 5.90
C PHE A 73 -0.72 -15.90 5.91
N GLN A 74 0.57 -15.58 6.03
CA GLN A 74 1.60 -16.59 6.28
C GLN A 74 1.41 -17.22 7.66
N GLU A 75 1.81 -18.48 7.81
CA GLU A 75 1.77 -19.18 9.11
C GLU A 75 2.70 -18.54 10.16
N ARG A 76 3.72 -17.79 9.71
CA ARG A 76 4.74 -17.16 10.56
C ARG A 76 4.89 -15.69 10.22
N GLY A 77 5.15 -14.88 11.24
CA GLY A 77 5.60 -13.50 11.05
C GLY A 77 7.00 -13.45 10.45
N VAL A 78 7.31 -12.35 9.77
CA VAL A 78 8.60 -12.08 9.15
C VAL A 78 9.23 -10.87 9.85
N HIS A 79 10.52 -10.97 10.14
CA HIS A 79 11.35 -9.85 10.60
C HIS A 79 12.40 -9.56 9.54
N ILE A 80 12.45 -8.31 9.06
CA ILE A 80 13.39 -7.87 8.03
C ILE A 80 14.22 -6.74 8.62
N GLU A 81 15.53 -6.92 8.64
CA GLU A 81 16.49 -5.90 9.04
C GLU A 81 17.28 -5.45 7.80
N LEU A 82 17.44 -4.14 7.65
CA LEU A 82 18.20 -3.52 6.59
C LEU A 82 19.19 -2.53 7.21
N ASP A 83 20.47 -2.78 7.01
CA ASP A 83 21.52 -1.79 7.25
C ASP A 83 21.65 -0.91 6.01
N VAL A 84 21.42 0.40 6.17
CA VAL A 84 21.40 1.38 5.07
C VAL A 84 22.79 1.99 4.96
N THR A 85 23.56 1.58 3.96
CA THR A 85 24.97 1.97 3.81
C THR A 85 25.22 2.84 2.58
N GLU A 86 24.42 2.66 1.53
CA GLU A 86 24.53 3.39 0.28
C GLU A 86 23.22 4.10 -0.06
N ILE A 87 23.29 5.15 -0.88
CA ILE A 87 22.09 5.89 -1.32
C ILE A 87 21.13 4.98 -2.09
N ALA A 88 21.65 4.00 -2.84
CA ALA A 88 20.82 3.03 -3.57
C ALA A 88 19.96 2.15 -2.64
N ASP A 89 20.30 2.04 -1.36
CA ASP A 89 19.48 1.33 -0.39
C ASP A 89 18.17 2.06 -0.10
N LEU A 90 18.14 3.39 -0.28
CA LEU A 90 16.95 4.22 -0.12
C LEU A 90 15.89 3.96 -1.20
N ASP A 91 16.33 3.54 -2.39
CA ASP A 91 15.47 3.23 -3.53
C ASP A 91 14.84 1.82 -3.45
N ARG A 92 15.19 1.02 -2.43
CA ARG A 92 14.62 -0.33 -2.28
C ARG A 92 13.13 -0.26 -2.03
N GLU A 93 12.37 -1.02 -2.81
CA GLU A 93 10.92 -1.15 -2.64
C GLU A 93 10.59 -1.89 -1.34
N VAL A 94 9.65 -1.32 -0.59
CA VAL A 94 9.13 -1.85 0.66
C VAL A 94 7.63 -2.07 0.51
N VAL A 95 7.23 -3.32 0.66
CA VAL A 95 5.82 -3.72 0.74
C VAL A 95 5.47 -3.84 2.21
N ARG A 96 4.62 -2.94 2.70
CA ARG A 96 4.19 -2.89 4.10
C ARG A 96 2.70 -3.23 4.18
N THR A 97 2.33 -4.17 5.05
CA THR A 97 0.93 -4.43 5.41
C THR A 97 0.50 -3.59 6.62
N GLU A 98 -0.80 -3.47 6.84
CA GLU A 98 -1.36 -2.76 8.00
C GLU A 98 -0.94 -3.35 9.36
N TYR A 99 -0.47 -4.60 9.38
CA TYR A 99 -0.03 -5.30 10.59
C TYR A 99 1.49 -5.20 10.85
N ALA A 100 2.24 -4.56 9.96
CA ALA A 100 3.69 -4.41 10.11
C ALA A 100 4.04 -3.12 10.87
N SER A 101 5.01 -3.23 11.80
CA SER A 101 5.70 -2.08 12.40
C SER A 101 7.04 -1.84 11.70
N ILE A 102 7.49 -0.59 11.73
CA ILE A 102 8.81 -0.20 11.21
C ILE A 102 9.53 0.54 12.33
N ALA A 103 10.78 0.19 12.58
CA ALA A 103 11.63 0.86 13.56
C ALA A 103 12.95 1.30 12.92
N VAL A 104 13.43 2.48 13.31
CA VAL A 104 14.77 2.99 12.98
C VAL A 104 15.48 3.29 14.30
N PRO A 105 16.24 2.32 14.84
CA PRO A 105 16.82 2.40 16.18
C PRO A 105 17.73 3.61 16.41
N GLU A 106 18.47 4.04 15.39
CA GLU A 106 19.47 5.12 15.47
C GLU A 106 18.85 6.49 15.78
N VAL A 107 17.59 6.67 15.42
CA VAL A 107 16.82 7.90 15.66
C VAL A 107 15.64 7.68 16.60
N GLU A 108 15.58 6.52 17.26
CA GLU A 108 14.51 6.13 18.19
C GLU A 108 13.10 6.28 17.57
N LEU A 109 12.98 6.05 16.25
CA LEU A 109 11.72 6.16 15.53
C LEU A 109 11.04 4.80 15.49
N GLU A 110 9.78 4.74 15.95
CA GLU A 110 8.91 3.59 15.77
C GLU A 110 7.60 4.01 15.10
N ILE A 111 7.24 3.34 14.01
CA ILE A 111 5.97 3.50 13.30
C ILE A 111 5.14 2.25 13.59
N PRO A 112 4.22 2.30 14.57
CA PRO A 112 3.50 1.12 15.00
C PRO A 112 2.44 0.71 13.96
N PHE A 113 1.99 -0.54 14.05
CA PHE A 113 0.96 -1.08 13.14
C PHE A 113 -0.41 -0.40 13.35
N ASN A 114 -0.71 0.09 14.55
CA ASN A 114 -1.99 0.70 14.90
C ASN A 114 -2.11 2.19 14.55
N ALA A 115 -1.16 2.75 13.80
CA ALA A 115 -1.14 4.17 13.42
C ALA A 115 -2.19 4.57 12.35
N GLY A 116 -3.19 3.72 12.08
CA GLY A 116 -4.24 3.97 11.08
C GLY A 116 -3.73 3.97 9.63
N ARG A 117 -2.50 3.51 9.39
CA ARG A 117 -1.92 3.38 8.05
C ARG A 117 -2.37 2.06 7.42
N LYS A 118 -2.92 2.14 6.21
CA LYS A 118 -3.24 0.97 5.39
C LYS A 118 -1.97 0.36 4.80
N GLY A 119 -2.09 -0.86 4.26
CA GLY A 119 -1.00 -1.47 3.51
C GLY A 119 -0.60 -0.61 2.31
N GLU A 120 0.71 -0.40 2.13
CA GLU A 120 1.28 0.45 1.10
C GLU A 120 2.50 -0.20 0.45
N ILE A 121 2.73 0.12 -0.82
CA ILE A 121 4.00 -0.14 -1.50
C ILE A 121 4.69 1.22 -1.61
N SER A 122 5.92 1.29 -1.11
CA SER A 122 6.72 2.51 -1.10
C SER A 122 8.20 2.15 -1.27
N THR A 123 9.09 3.11 -1.09
CA THR A 123 10.53 2.89 -0.94
C THR A 123 10.96 3.14 0.51
N VAL A 124 12.18 2.76 0.86
CA VAL A 124 12.77 3.10 2.17
C VAL A 124 12.75 4.61 2.37
N GLU A 125 13.17 5.39 1.37
CA GLU A 125 13.07 6.86 1.40
C GLU A 125 11.63 7.33 1.58
N GLY A 126 10.70 6.79 0.79
CA GLY A 126 9.31 7.23 0.77
C GLY A 126 8.63 7.06 2.13
N ILE A 127 8.94 5.97 2.84
CA ILE A 127 8.43 5.74 4.21
C ILE A 127 8.96 6.78 5.20
N ILE A 128 10.26 7.10 5.13
CA ILE A 128 10.90 8.06 6.04
C ILE A 128 10.37 9.47 5.76
N SER A 129 10.38 9.91 4.50
CA SER A 129 9.90 11.23 4.09
C SER A 129 8.44 11.44 4.45
N LYS A 130 7.56 10.48 4.15
CA LYS A 130 6.13 10.55 4.51
C LYS A 130 5.91 10.62 6.02
N THR A 131 6.77 9.98 6.81
CA THR A 131 6.71 10.05 8.27
C THR A 131 7.17 11.40 8.78
N ALA A 132 8.24 11.98 8.22
CA ALA A 132 8.69 13.33 8.55
C ALA A 132 7.61 14.38 8.22
N GLU A 133 7.02 14.32 7.02
CA GLU A 133 5.94 15.22 6.59
C GLU A 133 4.72 15.12 7.53
N SER A 134 4.32 13.89 7.89
CA SER A 134 3.19 13.66 8.81
C SER A 134 3.45 14.29 10.17
N LEU A 135 4.68 14.22 10.69
CA LEU A 135 5.04 14.83 11.97
C LEU A 135 5.14 16.36 11.88
N GLU A 136 5.55 16.89 10.72
CA GLU A 136 5.65 18.33 10.46
C GLU A 136 4.26 18.98 10.38
N GLN A 137 3.30 18.33 9.72
CA GLN A 137 1.92 18.81 9.60
C GLN A 137 1.23 19.05 10.94
N GLU A 138 1.58 18.29 11.98
CA GLU A 138 1.03 18.44 13.32
C GLU A 138 1.73 19.52 14.18
N GLN A 139 2.90 20.02 13.75
CA GLN A 139 3.67 21.01 14.52
C GLN A 139 2.92 22.32 14.79
N PRO A 140 2.12 22.89 13.88
CA PRO A 140 1.38 24.12 14.14
C PRO A 140 0.39 23.99 15.31
N VAL A 141 -0.15 22.78 15.56
CA VAL A 141 -1.12 22.51 16.64
C VAL A 141 -0.43 22.38 18.00
N ARG A 142 0.88 22.11 18.02
CA ARG A 142 1.67 21.87 19.24
C ARG A 142 2.38 23.12 19.76
N LYS A 143 2.15 24.30 19.16
CA LYS A 143 2.71 25.60 19.59
C LYS A 143 1.83 26.31 20.62
#